data_AF-A0A3E2NB54-F1
#
_entry.id   AF-A0A3E2NB54-F1
#
_cell.length_a   1.000
_cell.length_b   1.000
_cell.length_c   1.000
_cell.angle_alpha   90.00
_cell.angle_beta   90.00
_cell.angle_gamma   90.00
#
_symmetry.space_group_name_H-M   'P 1'
#
loop_
_entity.id
_entity.type
_entity.pdbx_description
1 polymer ?
#
loop_
_entity_poly.entity_id
_entity_poly.type
_entity_poly.pdbx_seq_one_letter_code
_entity_poly.pdbx_strand_id
1 'polypeptide(L)' 'MTNTVKLQGICNHKMGIKVSDLRPGNILLWNYGYKSEVINLIPSKTGKTITLQLKSLQDGILRDRKMSSETLVVKA' A
#
# COMPACT_ATOMS: atom_id res chain seq x y z
N MET A 1 -10.87 -17.28 2.33
CA MET A 1 -10.97 -15.95 1.68
C MET A 1 -9.75 -15.80 0.80
N THR A 2 -9.90 -15.44 -0.46
CA THR A 2 -8.77 -15.19 -1.36
C THR A 2 -8.12 -13.86 -0.99
N ASN A 3 -6.85 -13.88 -0.56
CA ASN A 3 -6.05 -12.68 -0.23
C ASN A 3 -5.62 -11.97 -1.52
N THR A 4 -6.59 -11.61 -2.35
CA THR A 4 -6.33 -11.04 -3.67
C THR A 4 -7.06 -9.73 -3.85
N VAL A 5 -6.40 -8.76 -4.46
CA VAL A 5 -6.90 -7.42 -4.75
C VAL A 5 -7.08 -7.28 -6.27
N LYS A 6 -8.23 -6.79 -6.70
CA LYS A 6 -8.47 -6.38 -8.09
C LYS A 6 -8.20 -4.89 -8.23
N LEU A 7 -7.10 -4.54 -8.89
CA LEU A 7 -6.78 -3.15 -9.21
C LEU A 7 -7.47 -2.75 -10.51
N GLN A 8 -8.09 -1.57 -10.53
CA GLN A 8 -8.70 -1.03 -11.74
C GLN A 8 -7.61 -0.76 -12.79
N GLY A 9 -7.88 -1.06 -14.06
CA GLY A 9 -6.92 -0.86 -15.15
C GLY A 9 -5.74 -1.85 -15.16
N ILE A 10 -5.72 -2.85 -14.27
CA ILE A 10 -4.75 -3.95 -14.28
C ILE A 10 -5.49 -5.25 -14.56
N CYS A 11 -4.95 -6.06 -15.47
CA CYS A 11 -5.49 -7.39 -15.74
C CYS A 11 -5.20 -8.33 -14.56
N ASN A 12 -6.18 -9.19 -14.26
CA ASN A 12 -6.12 -10.23 -13.22
C ASN A 12 -6.12 -9.73 -11.77
N HIS A 13 -6.49 -10.63 -10.87
CA HIS A 13 -6.36 -10.42 -9.44
C HIS A 13 -4.90 -10.55 -9.02
N LYS A 14 -4.42 -9.67 -8.14
CA LYS A 14 -3.06 -9.71 -7.61
C LYS A 14 -3.08 -10.17 -6.16
N MET A 15 -2.05 -10.88 -5.73
CA MET A 15 -1.92 -11.25 -4.32
C MET A 15 -1.74 -9.98 -3.49
N GLY A 16 -2.57 -9.84 -2.46
CA GLY A 16 -2.51 -8.76 -1.50
C GLY A 16 -1.60 -9.13 -0.33
N ILE A 17 -0.83 -8.16 0.14
CA ILE A 17 -0.10 -8.19 1.41
C ILE A 17 -0.81 -7.26 2.39
N LYS A 18 -0.81 -7.61 3.69
CA LYS A 18 -1.38 -6.74 4.71
C LYS A 18 -0.52 -5.50 4.90
N VAL A 19 -1.17 -4.38 5.25
CA VAL A 19 -0.46 -3.14 5.58
C VAL A 19 0.48 -3.32 6.79
N SER A 20 0.15 -4.21 7.73
CA SER A 20 1.03 -4.57 8.86
C SER A 20 2.37 -5.16 8.43
N ASP A 21 2.42 -5.80 7.27
CA ASP A 21 3.60 -6.56 6.81
C ASP A 21 4.50 -5.70 5.90
N LEU A 22 4.09 -4.46 5.61
CA LEU A 22 4.85 -3.51 4.82
C LEU A 22 6.07 -3.00 5.58
N ARG A 23 7.08 -2.63 4.81
CA ARG A 23 8.34 -2.07 5.31
C ARG A 23 8.74 -0.86 4.45
N PRO A 24 9.50 0.11 4.99
CA PRO A 24 10.11 1.15 4.18
C PRO A 24 10.90 0.56 3.00
N GLY A 25 10.87 1.25 1.86
CA GLY A 25 11.45 0.80 0.58
C GLY A 25 10.58 -0.17 -0.22
N ASN A 26 9.43 -0.62 0.31
CA ASN A 26 8.50 -1.44 -0.49
C ASN A 26 7.78 -0.57 -1.52
N ILE A 27 7.64 -1.08 -2.75
CA ILE A 27 6.89 -0.42 -3.81
C ILE A 27 5.47 -0.99 -3.85
N LEU A 28 4.48 -0.12 -3.75
CA LEU A 28 3.06 -0.46 -3.87
C LEU A 28 2.57 -0.20 -5.28
N LEU A 29 1.69 -1.08 -5.74
CA LEU A 29 0.96 -0.95 -7.00
C LEU A 29 -0.47 -0.48 -6.72
N TRP A 30 -0.87 0.56 -7.44
CA TRP A 30 -2.21 1.13 -7.40
C TRP A 30 -2.93 0.89 -8.72
N ASN A 31 -4.18 1.36 -8.79
CA ASN A 31 -4.97 1.36 -10.02
C ASN A 31 -4.18 1.96 -11.19
N TYR A 32 -4.46 1.52 -12.41
CA TYR A 32 -3.84 1.97 -13.66
C TYR A 32 -2.31 1.84 -13.70
N GLY A 33 -1.72 1.07 -12.78
CA GLY A 33 -0.27 0.87 -12.72
C GLY A 33 0.49 1.99 -12.02
N TYR A 34 -0.21 2.92 -11.34
CA TYR A 34 0.44 3.91 -10.48
C TYR A 34 1.24 3.22 -9.39
N LYS A 35 2.37 3.82 -9.00
CA LYS A 35 3.30 3.20 -8.05
C LYS A 35 3.72 4.18 -6.97
N SER A 36 3.89 3.70 -5.75
CA SER A 36 4.43 4.51 -4.68
C SER A 36 5.38 3.72 -3.82
N GLU A 37 6.47 4.34 -3.41
CA GLU A 37 7.39 3.80 -2.44
C GLU A 37 6.92 4.11 -1.02
N VAL A 38 6.95 3.12 -0.15
CA VAL A 38 6.71 3.30 1.27
C VAL A 38 7.96 3.92 1.89
N ILE A 39 7.86 5.16 2.35
CA ILE A 39 8.97 5.87 2.99
C ILE A 39 8.96 5.62 4.49
N ASN A 40 7.78 5.64 5.11
CA ASN A 40 7.64 5.47 6.53
C ASN A 40 6.28 4.85 6.89
N LEU A 41 6.21 4.19 8.05
CA LEU A 41 5.00 3.62 8.61
C LEU A 41 4.86 4.05 10.06
N ILE A 42 3.77 4.75 10.37
CA ILE A 42 3.49 5.25 11.72
C ILE A 42 2.26 4.50 12.25
N PRO A 43 2.44 3.44 13.06
CA PRO A 43 1.32 2.75 13.67
C PRO A 43 0.66 3.62 14.75
N SER A 44 -0.67 3.57 14.82
CA SER A 44 -1.45 4.18 15.90
C SER A 44 -1.19 3.48 17.25
N LYS A 45 -1.53 4.15 18.36
CA LYS A 45 -1.39 3.60 19.73
C LYS A 45 -2.01 2.20 19.91
N THR A 46 -3.10 1.89 19.21
CA THR A 46 -3.78 0.59 19.30
C THR A 46 -3.31 -0.42 18.24
N GLY A 47 -2.40 -0.05 17.34
CA GLY A 47 -1.92 -0.88 16.24
C GLY A 47 -2.93 -1.13 15.10
N LYS A 48 -4.22 -0.81 15.30
CA LYS A 48 -5.29 -1.09 14.33
C LYS A 48 -5.17 -0.29 13.04
N THR A 49 -4.60 0.91 13.12
CA THR A 49 -4.39 1.77 11.95
C THR A 49 -2.93 2.14 11.81
N ILE A 50 -2.46 2.22 10.57
CA ILE A 50 -1.11 2.59 10.21
C ILE A 50 -1.19 3.75 9.21
N THR A 51 -0.49 4.83 9.50
CA THR A 51 -0.29 5.93 8.56
C THR A 51 0.94 5.63 7.73
N LEU A 52 0.75 5.39 6.43
CA LEU A 52 1.83 5.22 5.47
C LEU A 52 2.21 6.58 4.89
N GLN A 53 3.50 6.90 4.92
CA GLN A 53 4.04 7.99 4.09
C GLN A 53 4.52 7.39 2.78
N LEU A 54 3.91 7.82 1.68
CA LEU A 54 4.11 7.23 0.37
C LEU A 54 4.69 8.27 -0.57
N LYS A 55 5.83 7.98 -1.20
CA LYS A 55 6.36 8.79 -2.28
C LYS A 55 5.86 8.24 -3.60
N SER A 56 5.09 9.02 -4.34
CA SER A 56 4.65 8.61 -5.68
C SER A 56 5.83 8.58 -6.65
N LEU A 57 5.93 7.50 -7.43
CA LEU A 57 7.00 7.35 -8.43
C LEU A 57 6.71 8.09 -9.74
N GLN A 58 5.49 8.62 -9.89
CA GLN A 58 5.10 9.40 -11.08
C GLN A 58 5.45 10.88 -10.95
N ASP A 59 5.15 11.48 -9.80
CA ASP A 59 5.30 12.93 -9.56
C ASP A 59 6.31 13.24 -8.43
N GLY A 60 6.82 12.24 -7.74
CA GLY A 60 7.78 12.40 -6.64
C GLY A 60 7.16 12.95 -5.35
N ILE A 61 5.85 13.22 -5.32
CA ILE A 61 5.17 13.87 -4.19
C ILE A 61 4.92 12.86 -3.07
N LEU A 62 5.22 13.29 -1.84
CA LEU A 62 4.92 12.56 -0.61
C LEU A 62 3.46 12.77 -0.22
N ARG A 63 2.75 11.66 0.03
CA ARG A 63 1.36 11.65 0.47
C ARG A 63 1.18 10.69 1.62
N ASP A 64 0.47 11.15 2.64
CA ASP A 64 0.13 10.34 3.79
C ASP A 64 -1.19 9.61 3.55
N ARG A 65 -1.22 8.31 3.85
CA ARG A 65 -2.41 7.48 3.74
C ARG A 65 -2.60 6.65 4.99
N LYS A 66 -3.70 6.91 5.70
CA LYS A 66 -4.10 6.10 6.86
C LYS A 66 -4.91 4.89 6.41
N MET A 67 -4.50 3.70 6.82
CA MET A 67 -5.19 2.44 6.51
C MET A 67 -5.27 1.54 7.74
N SER A 68 -6.15 0.53 7.68
CA SER A 68 -6.18 -0.53 8.70
C SER A 68 -4.95 -1.43 8.53
N SER A 69 -4.43 -1.97 9.63
CA SER A 69 -3.35 -2.96 9.61
C SER A 69 -3.69 -4.18 8.76
N GLU A 70 -4.97 -4.55 8.71
CA GLU A 70 -5.52 -5.69 7.98
C GLU A 70 -5.88 -5.37 6.52
N THR A 71 -5.79 -4.11 6.10
CA THR A 71 -6.07 -3.76 4.69
C THR A 71 -5.07 -4.48 3.79
N LEU A 72 -5.55 -5.05 2.69
CA LEU A 72 -4.70 -5.66 1.67
C LEU A 72 -4.27 -4.62 0.64
N VAL A 73 -2.98 -4.56 0.35
CA VAL A 73 -2.39 -3.76 -0.72
C VAL A 73 -1.57 -4.66 -1.65
N VAL A 74 -1.29 -4.20 -2.86
CA VAL A 74 -0.48 -4.97 -3.81
C VAL A 74 0.95 -4.45 -3.79
N LYS A 75 1.91 -5.34 -3.58
CA LYS A 75 3.33 -5.05 -3.75
C LYS A 75 3.69 -5.21 -5.24
N ALA A 76 4.35 -4.19 -5.80
CA ALA A 76 4.76 -4.16 -7.21
C ALA A 76 5.99 -5.02 -7.48
#